data_AF-A0A835UU81-F1
#
_entry.id   AF-A0A835UU81-F1
#
_cell.length_a   1.000
_cell.length_b   1.000
_cell.length_c   1.000
_cell.angle_alpha   90.00
_cell.angle_beta   90.00
_cell.angle_gamma   90.00
#
_symmetry.space_group_name_H-M   'P 1'
#
loop_
_entity.id
_entity.type
_entity.pdbx_description
1 polymer ?
#
loop_
_entity_poly.entity_id
_entity_poly.type
_entity_poly.pdbx_seq_one_letter_code
_entity_poly.pdbx_strand_id
1 'polypeptide(L)'
;MTADVRRRLRPPLTEGYVGNAIILTVAVAKMAEVVDDIPAARIRAAIMKLNDDYIGSALDFLEMQEDQRRLSRSAGNFSATDLSVTSWMQLPFYDVDFGWGPAEFMGAAAFYYARQCCVMNTPDGGVKY
;
A
#
# COMPACT_ATOMS: atom_id res chain seq x y z
N MET A 1 -1.39 -4.61 3.19
CA MET A 1 -1.65 -3.27 2.64
C MET A 1 -0.35 -2.49 2.60
N THR A 2 -0.18 -1.58 1.63
CA THR A 2 0.93 -0.62 1.60
C THR A 2 0.51 0.69 2.26
N ALA A 3 1.44 1.37 2.92
CA ALA A 3 1.20 2.68 3.53
C ALA A 3 2.37 3.63 3.25
N ASP A 4 2.04 4.85 2.83
CA ASP A 4 3.01 5.95 2.75
C ASP A 4 3.37 6.44 4.17
N VAL A 5 4.67 6.45 4.46
CA VAL A 5 5.21 6.86 5.77
C VAL A 5 5.94 8.20 5.75
N ARG A 6 6.01 8.91 4.62
CA ARG A 6 6.72 10.21 4.50
C ARG A 6 6.30 11.22 5.56
N ARG A 7 4.99 11.32 5.80
CA ARG A 7 4.39 12.25 6.79
C ARG A 7 4.24 11.65 8.20
N ARG A 8 4.59 10.39 8.39
CA ARG A 8 4.45 9.67 9.68
C ARG A 8 5.74 9.65 10.49
N LEU A 9 6.89 9.81 9.81
CA LEU A 9 8.20 9.96 10.40
C LEU A 9 8.36 11.29 11.15
N ARG A 10 9.27 11.34 12.14
CA ARG A 10 9.61 12.55 12.89
C ARG A 10 11.14 12.77 12.89
N PRO A 11 11.65 13.81 12.20
CA PRO A 11 10.90 14.74 11.37
C PRO A 11 10.30 14.06 10.12
N PRO A 12 9.22 14.60 9.53
CA PRO A 12 8.72 14.13 8.25
C PRO A 12 9.79 14.19 7.16
N LEU A 13 9.71 13.29 6.18
CA LEU A 13 10.58 13.38 5.00
C LEU A 13 10.30 14.68 4.24
N THR A 14 11.34 15.23 3.63
CA THR A 14 11.26 16.48 2.88
C THR A 14 10.30 16.35 1.70
N GLU A 15 9.63 17.45 1.38
CA GLU A 15 8.90 17.55 0.13
C GLU A 15 9.86 17.30 -1.05
N GLY A 16 9.40 16.55 -2.04
CA GLY A 16 10.24 16.12 -3.17
C GLY A 16 11.20 14.96 -2.88
N TYR A 17 11.12 14.29 -1.72
CA TYR A 17 11.93 13.08 -1.45
C TYR A 17 11.78 12.03 -2.55
N VAL A 18 12.91 11.71 -3.20
CA VAL A 18 13.01 10.71 -4.26
C VAL A 18 13.55 9.41 -3.66
N GLY A 19 12.65 8.46 -3.43
CA GLY A 19 12.98 7.15 -2.87
C GLY A 19 11.74 6.40 -2.41
N ASN A 20 11.94 5.18 -1.93
CA ASN A 20 10.86 4.38 -1.34
C ASN A 20 10.63 4.81 0.12
N ALA A 21 9.38 5.11 0.44
CA ALA A 21 8.92 5.42 1.79
C ALA A 21 7.56 4.73 2.04
N ILE A 22 7.53 3.43 1.72
CA ILE A 22 6.35 2.58 1.81
C ILE A 22 6.63 1.46 2.82
N ILE A 23 5.78 1.33 3.83
CA ILE A 23 5.80 0.18 4.75
C ILE A 23 4.58 -0.71 4.50
N LEU A 24 4.80 -2.02 4.66
CA LEU A 24 3.74 -3.01 4.64
C LEU A 24 3.09 -3.12 6.03
N THR A 25 1.77 -3.04 6.08
CA THR A 25 0.98 -3.36 7.27
C THR A 25 -0.05 -4.43 6.94
N VAL A 26 -0.33 -5.30 7.91
CA VAL A 26 -1.21 -6.45 7.76
C VAL A 26 -2.30 -6.38 8.81
N ALA A 27 -3.55 -6.51 8.37
CA ALA A 27 -4.68 -6.76 9.24
C ALA A 27 -5.05 -8.23 9.10
N VAL A 28 -5.18 -8.93 10.24
CA VAL A 28 -5.53 -10.35 10.29
C VAL A 28 -6.92 -10.48 10.93
N ALA A 29 -7.79 -11.24 10.28
CA ALA A 29 -9.14 -11.54 10.74
C ALA A 29 -9.46 -13.01 10.43
N LYS A 30 -10.41 -13.60 11.15
CA LYS A 30 -10.91 -14.94 10.81
C LYS A 30 -11.74 -14.86 9.55
N MET A 31 -11.69 -15.89 8.70
CA MET A 31 -12.45 -15.92 7.44
C MET A 31 -13.96 -15.66 7.67
N ALA A 32 -14.53 -16.26 8.71
CA ALA A 32 -15.94 -16.03 9.08
C ALA A 32 -16.26 -14.56 9.36
N GLU A 33 -15.34 -13.79 9.95
CA GLU A 33 -15.53 -12.35 10.19
C GLU A 33 -15.48 -11.53 8.89
N VAL A 34 -14.77 -12.01 7.87
CA VAL A 34 -14.56 -11.31 6.59
C VAL A 34 -15.67 -11.59 5.58
N VAL A 35 -16.29 -12.77 5.66
CA VAL A 35 -17.40 -13.16 4.77
C VAL A 35 -18.64 -12.32 5.05
N ASP A 36 -18.87 -11.97 6.32
CA ASP A 36 -20.05 -11.20 6.73
C ASP A 36 -19.87 -9.69 6.54
N ASP A 37 -18.67 -9.15 6.78
CA ASP A 37 -18.35 -7.72 6.58
C ASP A 37 -16.85 -7.48 6.40
N ILE A 38 -16.48 -6.35 5.80
CA ILE A 38 -15.08 -5.92 5.73
C ILE A 38 -14.63 -5.54 7.15
N PRO A 39 -13.51 -6.07 7.66
CA PRO A 39 -13.01 -5.77 9.00
C PRO A 39 -12.33 -4.38 9.05
N ALA A 40 -13.07 -3.31 8.71
CA ALA A 40 -12.58 -1.95 8.56
C ALA A 40 -11.89 -1.42 9.82
N ALA A 41 -12.42 -1.76 11.01
CA ALA A 41 -11.81 -1.39 12.28
C ALA A 41 -10.41 -2.00 12.46
N ARG A 42 -10.21 -3.27 12.05
CA ARG A 42 -8.90 -3.94 12.11
C ARG A 42 -7.94 -3.35 11.10
N ILE A 43 -8.41 -3.07 9.88
CA ILE A 43 -7.64 -2.39 8.84
C ILE A 43 -7.15 -1.03 9.35
N ARG A 44 -8.06 -0.22 9.89
CA ARG A 44 -7.73 1.09 10.47
C ARG A 44 -6.74 0.97 11.62
N ALA A 45 -6.94 0.03 12.53
CA ALA A 45 -6.01 -0.19 13.64
C ALA A 45 -4.60 -0.56 13.14
N ALA A 46 -4.48 -1.46 12.15
CA ALA A 46 -3.20 -1.84 11.56
C ALA A 46 -2.49 -0.66 10.87
N ILE A 47 -3.24 0.24 10.24
CA ILE A 47 -2.69 1.47 9.62
C ILE A 47 -2.28 2.48 10.70
N MET A 48 -3.07 2.65 11.76
CA MET A 48 -2.79 3.60 12.83
C MET A 48 -1.59 3.20 13.70
N LYS A 49 -1.23 1.92 13.73
CA LYS A 49 0.00 1.44 14.38
C LYS A 49 1.29 1.94 13.74
N LEU A 50 1.26 2.35 12.47
CA LEU A 50 2.43 2.89 11.77
C LEU A 50 2.72 4.33 12.22
N ASN A 51 3.17 4.48 13.46
CA ASN A 51 3.76 5.70 14.00
C ASN A 51 5.29 5.68 13.83
N ASP A 52 5.95 6.78 14.18
CA ASP A 52 7.40 6.96 14.05
C ASP A 52 8.20 5.82 14.71
N ASP A 53 7.88 5.49 15.97
CA ASP A 53 8.53 4.41 16.71
C ASP A 53 8.38 3.04 16.03
N TYR A 54 7.18 2.70 15.55
CA TYR A 54 6.93 1.43 14.86
C TYR A 54 7.67 1.38 13.52
N ILE A 55 7.70 2.50 12.80
CA ILE A 55 8.44 2.61 11.54
C ILE A 55 9.93 2.41 11.79
N GLY A 56 10.51 3.05 12.82
CA GLY A 56 11.89 2.84 13.23
C GLY A 56 12.18 1.38 13.57
N SER A 57 11.36 0.76 14.42
CA SER A 57 11.50 -0.66 14.77
C SER A 57 11.39 -1.60 13.56
N ALA A 58 10.54 -1.27 12.58
CA ALA A 58 10.46 -2.04 11.35
C ALA A 58 11.73 -1.92 10.50
N LEU A 59 12.38 -0.75 10.47
CA LEU A 59 13.66 -0.55 9.80
C LEU A 59 14.78 -1.34 10.50
N ASP A 60 14.86 -1.28 11.83
CA ASP A 60 15.82 -2.05 12.62
C ASP A 60 15.66 -3.56 12.34
N PHE A 61 14.41 -4.05 12.31
CA PHE A 61 14.12 -5.43 11.97
C PHE A 61 14.63 -5.80 10.57
N LEU A 62 14.45 -4.93 9.57
CA LEU A 62 14.94 -5.15 8.21
C LEU A 62 16.47 -5.19 8.14
N GLU A 63 17.16 -4.35 8.91
CA GLU A 63 18.63 -4.33 8.99
C GLU A 63 19.20 -5.63 9.57
N MET A 64 18.48 -6.27 10.49
CA MET A 64 18.89 -7.55 11.10
C MET A 64 18.74 -8.78 10.19
N GLN A 65 18.13 -8.65 9.00
CA GLN A 65 17.89 -9.81 8.13
C GLN A 65 19.13 -10.15 7.29
N GLU A 66 19.53 -11.42 7.30
CA GLU A 66 20.64 -11.91 6.46
C GLU A 66 20.38 -11.72 4.95
N ASP A 67 19.13 -11.87 4.52
CA ASP A 67 18.71 -11.61 3.15
C ASP A 67 17.34 -10.92 3.11
N GLN A 68 17.37 -9.59 3.02
CA GLN A 68 16.19 -8.74 2.93
C GLN A 68 15.29 -9.07 1.73
N ARG A 69 15.82 -9.68 0.65
CA ARG A 69 15.03 -10.04 -0.54
C ARG A 69 13.98 -11.10 -0.23
N ARG A 70 14.18 -11.91 0.81
CA ARG A 70 13.21 -12.92 1.26
C ARG A 70 11.93 -12.31 1.82
N LEU A 71 12.01 -11.06 2.30
CA LEU A 71 10.86 -10.29 2.78
C LEU A 71 10.11 -9.56 1.67
N SER A 72 10.68 -9.52 0.46
CA SER A 72 10.00 -8.94 -0.71
C SER A 72 8.74 -9.74 -1.03
N ARG A 73 7.67 -9.05 -1.41
CA ARG A 73 6.40 -9.67 -1.79
C ARG A 73 6.58 -10.47 -3.09
N SER A 74 6.83 -11.76 -2.97
CA SER A 74 6.83 -12.70 -4.09
C SER A 74 5.53 -13.50 -4.15
N ALA A 75 5.24 -14.12 -5.29
CA ALA A 75 4.10 -15.03 -5.44
C ALA A 75 4.08 -16.15 -4.38
N GLY A 76 5.25 -16.55 -3.86
CA GLY A 76 5.37 -17.57 -2.81
C GLY A 76 5.02 -17.09 -1.40
N ASN A 77 4.85 -15.78 -1.20
CA ASN A 77 4.65 -15.20 0.14
C ASN A 77 3.15 -15.00 0.48
N PHE A 78 2.23 -15.35 -0.42
CA PHE A 78 0.78 -15.22 -0.21
C PHE A 78 0.11 -16.59 -0.13
N SER A 79 -0.38 -16.95 1.05
CA SER A 79 -1.21 -18.15 1.25
C SER A 79 -2.52 -18.05 0.46
N ALA A 80 -3.28 -19.15 0.33
CA ALA A 80 -4.60 -19.22 -0.34
C ALA A 80 -5.66 -18.23 0.22
N THR A 81 -5.42 -17.64 1.39
CA THR A 81 -6.34 -16.73 2.07
C THR A 81 -5.86 -15.28 2.15
N ASP A 82 -4.65 -14.99 1.67
CA ASP A 82 -4.10 -13.64 1.76
C ASP A 82 -4.53 -12.75 0.58
N LEU A 83 -4.83 -11.49 0.89
CA LEU A 83 -5.18 -10.46 -0.08
C LEU A 83 -4.17 -9.29 -0.01
N SER A 84 -3.68 -8.89 -1.16
CA SER A 84 -2.87 -7.70 -1.33
C SER A 84 -3.70 -6.52 -1.81
N VAL A 85 -3.74 -5.44 -1.02
CA VAL A 85 -4.35 -4.17 -1.45
C VAL A 85 -3.30 -3.07 -1.45
N THR A 86 -3.25 -2.32 -2.57
CA THR A 86 -2.47 -1.10 -2.75
C THR A 86 -3.42 0.02 -3.18
N SER A 87 -3.34 1.19 -2.54
CA SER A 87 -4.14 2.35 -2.93
C SER A 87 -3.29 3.35 -3.70
N TRP A 88 -3.79 3.77 -4.86
CA TRP A 88 -3.25 4.84 -5.72
C TRP A 88 -4.15 6.10 -5.68
N MET A 89 -5.15 6.12 -4.79
CA MET A 89 -6.12 7.22 -4.65
C MET A 89 -5.48 8.58 -4.32
N GLN A 90 -4.28 8.60 -3.75
CA GLN A 90 -3.57 9.84 -3.38
C GLN A 90 -2.50 10.23 -4.42
N LEU A 91 -2.38 9.48 -5.51
CA LEU A 91 -1.44 9.79 -6.58
C LEU A 91 -2.11 10.72 -7.61
N PRO A 92 -1.47 11.83 -8.00
CA PRO A 92 -2.05 12.86 -8.87
C PRO A 92 -1.97 12.45 -10.35
N PHE A 93 -2.39 11.24 -10.69
CA PHE A 93 -2.20 10.68 -12.04
C PHE A 93 -2.95 11.45 -13.13
N TYR A 94 -4.13 11.98 -12.82
CA TYR A 94 -4.93 12.75 -13.77
C TYR A 94 -4.57 14.24 -13.83
N ASP A 95 -3.65 14.69 -12.96
CA ASP A 95 -3.13 16.07 -13.01
C ASP A 95 -1.99 16.22 -14.03
N VAL A 96 -1.53 15.10 -14.62
CA VAL A 96 -0.46 15.08 -15.61
C VAL A 96 -1.04 15.36 -17.00
N ASP A 97 -0.62 16.48 -17.60
CA ASP A 97 -0.95 16.87 -18.96
C ASP A 97 0.33 17.23 -19.73
N PHE A 98 0.58 16.55 -20.85
CA PHE A 98 1.73 16.77 -21.72
C PHE A 98 1.43 17.75 -22.88
N GLY A 99 0.25 18.37 -22.90
CA GLY A 99 -0.25 19.26 -23.95
C GLY A 99 -1.39 18.69 -24.79
N TRP A 100 -1.87 17.47 -24.47
CA TRP A 100 -2.97 16.80 -25.18
C TRP A 100 -4.20 16.59 -24.30
N GLY A 101 -4.21 17.16 -23.09
CA GLY A 101 -5.23 16.93 -22.08
C GLY A 101 -4.80 15.84 -21.07
N PRO A 102 -5.55 15.71 -19.96
CA PRO A 102 -5.30 14.70 -18.94
C PRO A 102 -5.56 13.29 -19.47
N ALA A 103 -4.97 12.29 -18.81
CA ALA A 103 -5.17 10.90 -19.18
C ALA A 103 -6.65 10.47 -19.07
N GLU A 104 -7.16 9.77 -20.09
CA GLU A 104 -8.50 9.16 -20.04
C GLU A 104 -8.54 7.94 -19.10
N PHE A 105 -7.42 7.22 -18.99
CA PHE A 105 -7.31 6.04 -18.15
C PHE A 105 -5.92 5.93 -17.53
N MET A 106 -5.88 5.59 -16.25
CA MET A 106 -4.67 5.20 -15.53
C MET A 106 -4.93 3.92 -14.73
N GLY A 107 -3.99 2.98 -14.79
CA GLY A 107 -4.06 1.78 -13.97
C GLY A 107 -2.90 0.82 -14.14
N ALA A 108 -2.90 -0.24 -13.32
CA ALA A 108 -1.91 -1.30 -13.40
C ALA A 108 -1.99 -2.02 -14.74
N ALA A 109 -0.87 -2.12 -15.46
CA ALA A 109 -0.81 -2.83 -16.74
C ALA A 109 -1.01 -4.35 -16.59
N ALA A 110 -0.53 -4.92 -15.48
CA ALA A 110 -0.68 -6.33 -15.14
C ALA A 110 -0.58 -6.53 -13.63
N PHE A 111 -1.21 -7.60 -13.14
CA PHE A 111 -0.97 -8.16 -11.82
C PHE A 111 -0.14 -9.43 -11.95
N TYR A 112 0.96 -9.50 -11.20
CA TYR A 112 1.96 -10.56 -11.36
C TYR A 112 1.65 -11.80 -10.52
N TYR A 113 0.70 -11.70 -9.58
CA TYR A 113 0.27 -12.82 -8.76
C TYR A 113 -1.20 -12.68 -8.36
N ALA A 114 -1.85 -13.82 -8.09
CA ALA A 114 -3.25 -13.86 -7.73
C ALA A 114 -3.53 -13.05 -6.45
N ARG A 115 -4.72 -12.42 -6.41
CA ARG A 115 -5.24 -11.65 -5.25
C ARG A 115 -4.39 -10.42 -4.92
N GLN A 116 -3.97 -9.74 -5.98
CA GLN A 116 -3.63 -8.33 -5.94
C GLN A 116 -4.84 -7.50 -6.35
N CYS A 117 -5.10 -6.44 -5.59
CA CYS A 117 -6.09 -5.42 -5.90
C CYS A 117 -5.41 -4.04 -5.79
N CYS A 118 -5.77 -3.15 -6.71
CA CYS A 118 -5.31 -1.78 -6.72
C CYS A 118 -6.50 -0.84 -6.76
N VAL A 119 -6.64 0.00 -5.74
CA VAL A 119 -7.72 1.00 -5.66
C VAL A 119 -7.23 2.30 -6.29
N MET A 120 -7.97 2.81 -7.28
CA MET A 120 -7.56 3.93 -8.14
C MET A 120 -8.71 4.93 -8.31
N ASN A 121 -8.37 6.19 -8.51
CA ASN A 121 -9.35 7.20 -8.93
C ASN A 121 -9.77 6.98 -10.37
N THR A 122 -10.96 7.43 -10.73
CA THR A 122 -11.39 7.63 -12.12
C THR A 122 -11.42 9.13 -12.47
N PRO A 123 -11.35 9.52 -13.75
CA PRO A 123 -11.32 10.92 -14.17
C PRO A 123 -12.55 11.74 -13.70
N ASP A 124 -13.69 11.09 -13.51
CA ASP A 124 -14.95 11.67 -13.05
C ASP A 124 -15.07 11.75 -11.51
N GLY A 125 -13.99 11.46 -10.77
CA GLY A 125 -13.95 11.50 -9.31
C GLY A 125 -14.50 10.24 -8.61
N GLY A 126 -14.77 9.18 -9.37
CA GLY A 126 -15.14 7.87 -8.86
C GLY A 126 -13.95 7.02 -8.39
N VAL A 127 -14.26 5.76 -8.02
CA VAL A 127 -13.30 4.77 -7.51
C VAL A 127 -13.37 3.51 -8.35
N LYS A 128 -12.22 2.97 -8.75
CA LYS A 128 -12.05 1.67 -9.43
C LYS A 128 -11.13 0.76 -8.59
N TYR A 129 -11.39 -0.55 -8.56
CA TYR A 129 -10.63 -1.55 -7.79
C TYR A 129 -10.43 -2.88 -8.54
#